data_AF-A0AAE0QJD5-F1
#
_entry.id   AF-A0AAE0QJD5-F1
#
_cell.length_a   1.000
_cell.length_b   1.000
_cell.length_c   1.000
_cell.angle_alpha   90.00
_cell.angle_beta   90.00
_cell.angle_gamma   90.00
#
_symmetry.space_group_name_H-M   'P 1'
#
loop_
_entity.id
_entity.type
_entity.pdbx_description
1 polymer ?
#
loop_
_entity_poly.entity_id
_entity_poly.type
_entity_poly.pdbx_seq_one_letter_code
_entity_poly.pdbx_strand_id
1 'polypeptide(L)' 'RPGSGALTGLSKPSGVEDASKKDVPPDDFDIDLDAPETEKAAVAIQSHFRKYQKKKQDTKP' A
#
# COMPACT_ATOMS: atom_id res chain seq x y z
N ARG A 1 0.88 34.41 -17.90
CA ARG A 1 1.80 33.44 -17.26
C ARG A 1 0.98 32.19 -16.90
N PRO A 2 0.90 31.15 -17.75
CA PRO A 2 0.41 29.87 -17.28
C PRO A 2 1.58 29.14 -16.60
N GLY A 3 1.50 28.99 -15.28
CA GLY A 3 2.44 28.16 -14.52
C GLY A 3 2.16 26.70 -14.79
N SER A 4 2.75 26.19 -15.87
CA SER A 4 2.98 24.76 -16.06
C SER A 4 4.00 24.33 -15.00
N GLY A 5 3.50 23.85 -13.87
CA GLY A 5 4.28 23.28 -12.79
C GLY A 5 3.92 21.80 -12.66
N ALA A 6 4.91 20.95 -12.92
CA ALA A 6 4.99 19.55 -12.53
C ALA A 6 4.32 19.31 -11.15
N LEU A 7 3.68 18.17 -10.86
CA LEU A 7 4.31 16.87 -10.76
C LEU A 7 3.44 15.75 -11.37
N THR A 8 3.84 15.26 -12.54
CA THR A 8 3.73 13.84 -12.84
C THR A 8 4.56 13.08 -11.80
N GLY A 9 3.89 12.46 -10.83
CA GLY A 9 4.57 11.77 -9.75
C GLY A 9 3.63 11.05 -8.79
N LEU A 10 2.41 10.69 -9.22
CA LEU A 10 1.78 9.52 -8.65
C LEU A 10 2.62 8.34 -9.16
N SER A 11 3.72 8.04 -8.48
CA SER A 11 4.26 6.70 -8.45
C SER A 11 3.15 5.83 -7.86
N LYS A 12 2.20 5.45 -8.74
CA LYS A 12 1.51 4.18 -8.66
C LYS A 12 2.57 3.19 -8.19
N PRO A 13 2.36 2.42 -7.12
CA PRO A 13 3.16 1.22 -6.93
C PRO A 13 2.82 0.31 -8.13
N SER A 14 3.50 0.55 -9.26
CA SER A 14 3.54 -0.28 -10.47
C SER A 14 4.34 -1.55 -10.18
N GLY A 15 4.01 -2.17 -9.04
CA GLY A 15 4.67 -3.31 -8.45
C GLY A 15 3.73 -4.08 -7.51
N VAL A 16 2.41 -3.84 -7.63
CA VAL A 16 1.41 -4.90 -7.46
C VAL A 16 0.92 -5.28 -8.85
N GLU A 17 1.87 -5.68 -9.70
CA GLU A 17 1.56 -6.51 -10.85
C GLU A 17 0.87 -7.76 -10.26
N ASP A 18 -0.42 -7.84 -10.54
CA ASP A 18 -1.27 -9.02 -10.64
C ASP A 18 -0.50 -10.36 -10.64
N ALA A 19 -0.21 -10.92 -9.46
CA ALA A 19 0.36 -12.27 -9.35
C ALA A 19 -0.25 -13.11 -8.20
N SER A 20 -1.20 -12.55 -7.45
CA SER A 20 -2.02 -13.30 -6.47
C SER A 20 -3.25 -12.51 -6.04
N LYS A 21 -4.09 -12.05 -6.99
CA LYS A 21 -5.53 -12.29 -6.79
C LYS A 21 -5.78 -13.79 -6.92
N LYS A 22 -5.12 -14.59 -6.07
CA LYS A 22 -5.63 -15.92 -5.81
C LYS A 22 -6.97 -15.62 -5.17
N ASP A 23 -8.01 -16.10 -5.83
CA ASP A 23 -9.32 -16.35 -5.24
C ASP A 23 -9.06 -17.32 -4.07
N VAL A 24 -8.48 -16.80 -3.00
CA VAL A 24 -8.28 -17.50 -1.74
C VAL A 24 -9.62 -17.29 -1.04
N PRO A 25 -10.37 -18.37 -0.78
CA PRO A 25 -11.59 -18.30 0.01
C PRO A 25 -11.35 -17.44 1.26
N PRO A 26 -12.31 -16.59 1.65
CA PRO A 26 -12.22 -15.86 2.91
C PRO A 26 -11.92 -16.78 4.10
N ASP A 27 -12.37 -18.03 4.04
CA ASP A 27 -12.14 -19.09 5.03
C ASP A 27 -10.69 -19.66 5.07
N ASP A 28 -9.86 -19.42 4.05
CA ASP A 28 -8.47 -19.90 4.01
C ASP A 28 -7.50 -18.96 4.76
N PHE A 29 -7.97 -17.79 5.20
CA PHE A 29 -7.20 -16.87 6.03
C PHE A 29 -7.47 -17.17 7.50
N ASP A 30 -6.42 -17.56 8.24
CA ASP A 30 -6.45 -17.73 9.71
C ASP A 30 -6.46 -16.36 10.44
N ILE A 31 -7.42 -15.50 10.08
CA ILE A 31 -7.65 -14.18 10.68
C ILE A 31 -9.13 -13.94 10.91
N ASP A 32 -9.50 -13.40 12.07
CA ASP A 32 -10.85 -12.95 12.34
C ASP A 32 -11.11 -11.62 11.62
N LEU A 33 -11.92 -11.60 10.57
CA LEU A 33 -12.25 -10.39 9.81
C LEU A 33 -13.12 -9.40 10.60
N ASP A 34 -13.94 -9.91 11.52
CA ASP A 34 -14.80 -9.09 12.39
C ASP A 34 -14.07 -8.56 13.64
N ALA A 35 -12.84 -9.05 13.90
CA ALA A 35 -12.08 -8.62 15.06
C ALA A 35 -11.49 -7.22 14.83
N PRO A 36 -11.76 -6.24 15.71
CA PRO A 36 -11.24 -4.89 15.57
C PRO A 36 -9.70 -4.83 15.68
N GLU A 37 -9.07 -5.85 16.26
CA GLU A 37 -7.61 -5.97 16.32
C GLU A 37 -7.01 -6.29 14.95
N THR A 38 -7.62 -7.18 14.17
CA THR A 38 -7.20 -7.51 12.80
C THR A 38 -7.24 -6.28 11.90
N GLU A 39 -8.31 -5.49 11.98
CA GLU A 39 -8.42 -4.22 11.23
C GLU A 39 -7.33 -3.22 11.64
N LYS A 40 -7.10 -3.06 12.95
CA LYS A 40 -6.06 -2.16 13.47
C LYS A 40 -4.67 -2.58 13.02
N ALA A 41 -4.39 -3.88 13.04
CA ALA A 41 -3.12 -4.43 12.56
C ALA A 41 -2.94 -4.14 11.06
N ALA A 42 -3.98 -4.35 10.25
CA ALA A 42 -3.95 -4.06 8.82
C ALA A 42 -3.67 -2.57 8.56
N VAL A 43 -4.37 -1.66 9.24
CA VAL A 43 -4.17 -0.21 9.13
C VAL A 43 -2.75 0.18 9.56
N ALA A 44 -2.24 -0.41 10.63
CA ALA A 44 -0.87 -0.19 11.08
C ALA A 44 0.11 -0.61 9.98
N ILE A 45 0.02 -1.83 9.45
CA ILE A 45 0.92 -2.33 8.40
C ILE A 45 0.87 -1.44 7.15
N GLN A 46 -0.32 -1.08 6.68
CA GLN A 46 -0.52 -0.21 5.51
C GLN A 46 0.13 1.17 5.70
N SER A 47 -0.07 1.77 6.89
CA SER A 47 0.48 3.08 7.20
C SER A 47 2.02 3.05 7.32
N HIS A 48 2.58 2.00 7.91
CA HIS A 48 4.02 1.79 8.00
C HIS A 48 4.63 1.58 6.62
N PHE A 49 3.98 0.81 5.75
CA PHE A 49 4.45 0.57 4.38
C PHE A 49 4.48 1.87 3.56
N ARG A 50 3.41 2.68 3.62
CA ARG A 50 3.39 3.99 2.95
C ARG A 50 4.52 4.90 3.43
N LYS A 51 4.77 4.96 4.74
CA LYS A 51 5.89 5.73 5.33
C LYS A 51 7.24 5.19 4.88
N TYR A 52 7.41 3.87 4.83
CA TYR A 52 8.63 3.21 4.39
C TYR A 52 8.95 3.53 2.92
N GLN A 53 7.96 3.43 2.03
CA GLN A 53 8.13 3.77 0.62
C GLN A 53 8.56 5.22 0.42
N LYS A 54 7.93 6.15 1.14
CA LYS A 54 8.31 7.56 1.11
C LYS A 54 9.77 7.77 1.54
N LYS A 55 10.17 7.19 2.68
CA LYS A 55 11.56 7.22 3.15
C LYS A 55 12.55 6.66 2.12
N LYS A 56 12.20 5.58 1.41
CA LYS A 56 13.05 5.00 0.36
C LYS A 56 13.23 5.91 -0.86
N GLN A 57 12.18 6.64 -1.24
CA GLN A 57 12.25 7.63 -2.34
C GLN A 57 13.07 8.85 -1.92
N ASP A 58 12.92 9.33 -0.68
CA ASP A 58 13.66 10.50 -0.16
C ASP A 58 15.18 10.21 0.00
N THR A 59 15.57 8.94 0.13
CA THR A 59 16.98 8.51 0.20
C THR A 59 17.61 8.21 -1.17
N LYS A 60 16.87 8.35 -2.27
CA LYS A 60 17.43 8.20 -3.62
C LYS A 60 18.02 9.56 -4.04
N PRO A 61 19.34 9.66 -4.29
CA PRO A 61 19.99 10.91 -4.67
C PRO A 61 19.49 11.44 -6.03
#